data_AF-A0A534QVK1-F1
#
_entry.id   AF-A0A534QVK1-F1
#
_cell.length_a   1.000
_cell.length_b   1.000
_cell.length_c   1.000
_cell.angle_alpha   90.00
_cell.angle_beta   90.00
_cell.angle_gamma   90.00
#
_symmetry.space_group_name_H-M   'P 1'
#
loop_
_entity.id
_entity.type
_entity.pdbx_description
1 polymer ?
#
loop_
_entity_poly.entity_id
_entity_poly.type
_entity_poly.pdbx_seq_one_letter_code
_entity_poly.pdbx_strand_id
1 'polypeptide(L)'
;EALRVLAGARCRFVLLGSVASARYVEPLLAIFGDRLFFPPAFVGRGDMSRGGVLLRCVAEGRELDYAPVAGAERHGPRPPRLPRRTR
;
A
#
# COMPACT_ATOMS: atom_id res chain seq x y z
N GLU A 1 17.68 7.73 0.30
CA GLU A 1 17.72 9.10 0.89
C GLU A 1 17.54 10.24 -0.11
N ALA A 2 18.24 10.25 -1.25
CA ALA A 2 18.08 11.33 -2.27
C ALA A 2 16.63 11.61 -2.67
N LEU A 3 15.83 10.56 -2.89
CA LEU A 3 14.41 10.68 -3.22
C LEU A 3 13.60 11.43 -2.15
N ARG A 4 13.91 11.22 -0.86
CA ARG A 4 13.24 11.89 0.26
C ARG A 4 13.47 13.40 0.23
N VAL A 5 14.70 13.80 -0.10
CA VAL A 5 15.13 15.20 -0.20
C VAL A 5 14.48 15.86 -1.41
N LEU A 6 14.59 15.23 -2.59
CA LEU A 6 14.08 15.78 -3.85
C LEU A 6 12.56 15.92 -3.89
N ALA A 7 11.83 15.01 -3.24
CA ALA A 7 10.37 15.03 -3.25
C ALA A 7 9.75 16.17 -2.42
N GLY A 8 10.55 16.92 -1.64
CA GLY A 8 10.09 17.99 -0.75
C GLY A 8 9.33 17.45 0.48
N ALA A 9 9.11 18.31 1.47
CA ALA A 9 8.61 17.89 2.80
C ALA A 9 7.18 17.32 2.81
N ARG A 10 6.35 17.69 1.81
CA ARG A 10 4.92 17.32 1.76
C ARG A 10 4.62 16.06 0.94
N CYS A 11 5.60 15.52 0.21
CA CYS A 11 5.36 14.34 -0.63
C CYS A 11 5.19 13.07 0.24
N ARG A 12 4.14 12.30 -0.08
CA ARG A 12 3.87 10.97 0.51
C ARG A 12 4.48 9.88 -0.38
N PHE A 13 5.13 8.90 0.22
CA PHE A 13 5.65 7.71 -0.44
C PHE A 13 4.71 6.55 -0.19
N VAL A 14 4.17 5.92 -1.24
CA VAL A 14 3.19 4.85 -1.08
C VAL A 14 3.79 3.49 -1.46
N LEU A 15 3.86 2.58 -0.49
CA LEU A 15 4.31 1.21 -0.68
C LEU A 15 3.14 0.31 -1.13
N LEU A 16 3.16 -0.12 -2.38
CA LEU A 16 2.08 -0.93 -2.99
C LEU A 16 2.35 -2.45 -2.93
N GLY A 17 3.56 -2.85 -2.54
CA GLY A 17 3.99 -4.24 -2.51
C GLY A 17 4.82 -4.55 -1.26
N SER A 18 4.92 -5.83 -0.90
CA SER A 18 5.75 -6.29 0.23
C SER A 18 5.49 -5.63 1.59
N VAL A 19 4.31 -5.01 1.79
CA VAL A 19 3.94 -4.29 3.03
C VAL A 19 3.95 -5.18 4.28
N ALA A 20 3.70 -6.48 4.11
CA ALA A 20 3.77 -7.44 5.22
C ALA A 20 5.23 -7.82 5.59
N SER A 21 6.23 -7.50 4.77
CA SER A 21 7.61 -7.94 5.01
C SER A 21 8.43 -6.84 5.69
N ALA A 22 8.92 -7.12 6.89
CA ALA A 22 9.87 -6.27 7.61
C ALA A 22 11.11 -5.94 6.76
N ARG A 23 11.57 -6.88 5.91
CA ARG A 23 12.74 -6.72 5.02
C ARG A 23 12.67 -5.50 4.11
N TYR A 24 11.46 -5.08 3.75
CA TYR A 24 11.24 -3.88 2.95
C TYR A 24 10.71 -2.73 3.81
N VAL A 25 9.82 -3.01 4.75
CA VAL A 25 9.19 -1.96 5.56
C VAL A 25 10.19 -1.25 6.46
N GLU A 26 11.04 -1.96 7.20
CA GLU A 26 11.97 -1.34 8.15
C GLU A 26 12.95 -0.36 7.49
N PRO A 27 13.68 -0.72 6.42
CA PRO A 27 14.60 0.23 5.79
C PRO A 27 13.85 1.40 5.13
N LEU A 28 12.67 1.17 4.54
CA LEU A 28 11.88 2.26 3.96
C LEU A 28 11.33 3.19 5.04
N LEU A 29 10.92 2.65 6.19
CA LEU A 29 10.42 3.42 7.32
C LEU A 29 11.56 4.24 7.96
N ALA A 30 12.76 3.69 8.08
CA ALA A 30 13.93 4.43 8.55
C ALA A 30 14.26 5.64 7.64
N ILE A 31 14.04 5.51 6.32
CA ILE A 31 14.29 6.59 5.36
C ILE A 31 13.13 7.59 5.34
N PHE A 32 11.90 7.13 5.21
CA PHE A 32 10.75 7.99 4.91
C PHE A 32 9.92 8.37 6.13
N GLY A 33 10.06 7.68 7.26
CA GLY A 33 9.33 7.94 8.50
C GLY A 33 7.82 7.98 8.30
N ASP A 34 7.16 8.97 8.91
CA ASP A 34 5.71 9.19 8.83
C ASP A 34 5.21 9.52 7.41
N ARG A 35 6.13 9.74 6.46
CA ARG A 35 5.80 9.97 5.05
C ARG A 35 5.69 8.68 4.25
N LEU A 36 5.90 7.52 4.87
CA LEU A 36 5.67 6.22 4.26
C LEU A 36 4.24 5.77 4.52
N PHE A 37 3.47 5.58 3.45
CA PHE A 37 2.07 5.19 3.44
C PHE A 37 1.88 3.88 2.71
N PHE A 38 0.73 3.24 2.90
CA PHE A 38 0.29 2.09 2.14
C PHE A 38 -1.25 2.06 2.07
N PRO A 39 -1.86 1.32 1.13
CA PRO A 39 -3.30 1.11 1.13
C PRO A 39 -3.70 0.05 2.17
N PRO A 40 -4.51 0.37 3.21
CA PRO A 40 -4.99 -0.64 4.18
C PRO A 40 -5.74 -1.79 3.51
N ALA A 41 -6.40 -1.53 2.38
CA ALA A 41 -7.07 -2.55 1.57
C ALA A 41 -6.13 -3.67 1.07
N PHE A 42 -4.80 -3.52 1.18
CA PHE A 42 -3.81 -4.51 0.77
C PHE A 42 -3.44 -5.50 1.89
N VAL A 43 -3.84 -5.26 3.14
CA VAL A 43 -3.58 -6.17 4.26
C VAL A 43 -4.17 -7.56 3.95
N GLY A 44 -3.38 -8.61 4.17
CA GLY A 44 -3.77 -10.00 3.90
C GLY A 44 -3.92 -10.35 2.41
N ARG A 45 -3.73 -9.41 1.47
CA ARG A 45 -3.86 -9.66 0.03
C ARG A 45 -2.53 -10.02 -0.59
N GLY A 46 -2.51 -11.14 -1.33
CA GLY A 46 -1.44 -11.49 -2.26
C GLY A 46 -1.46 -10.62 -3.52
N ASP A 47 -0.41 -10.75 -4.33
CA ASP A 47 -0.13 -9.85 -5.46
C ASP A 47 -1.28 -9.69 -6.46
N MET A 48 -1.77 -10.82 -6.99
CA MET A 48 -2.92 -10.84 -7.90
C MET A 48 -4.18 -10.22 -7.29
N SER A 49 -4.40 -10.42 -5.98
CA SER A 49 -5.57 -9.85 -5.31
C SER A 49 -5.47 -8.34 -5.14
N ARG A 50 -4.25 -7.79 -4.96
CA ARG A 50 -4.04 -6.33 -4.90
C ARG A 50 -4.22 -5.70 -6.28
N GLY A 51 -3.68 -6.32 -7.32
CA GLY A 51 -3.90 -5.89 -8.71
C GLY A 51 -5.39 -5.85 -9.07
N GLY A 52 -6.16 -6.85 -8.65
CA GLY A 52 -7.62 -6.85 -8.83
C GLY A 52 -8.34 -5.71 -8.10
N VAL A 53 -7.87 -5.30 -6.92
CA VAL A 53 -8.42 -4.12 -6.21
C VAL A 53 -8.11 -2.85 -7.00
N LEU A 54 -6.86 -2.66 -7.44
CA LEU A 54 -6.45 -1.49 -8.23
C LEU A 54 -7.27 -1.35 -9.51
N LEU A 55 -7.42 -2.42 -10.28
CA LEU A 55 -8.18 -2.40 -11.54
C LEU A 55 -9.67 -2.08 -11.35
N ARG A 56 -10.25 -2.46 -10.20
CA ARG A 56 -11.64 -2.11 -9.85
C ARG A 56 -11.75 -0.65 -9.46
N CYS A 57 -10.82 -0.15 -8.64
CA CYS A 57 -10.75 1.26 -8.28
C CYS A 57 -10.67 2.16 -9.53
N VAL A 58 -9.82 1.81 -10.49
CA VAL A 58 -9.72 2.51 -11.78
C VAL A 58 -11.03 2.44 -12.56
N ALA A 59 -11.66 1.27 -12.66
CA ALA A 59 -12.93 1.12 -13.37
C ALA A 59 -14.08 1.91 -12.71
N GLU A 60 -14.03 2.07 -11.39
CA GLU A 60 -15.01 2.81 -10.58
C GLU A 60 -14.70 4.31 -10.49
N GLY A 61 -13.56 4.79 -11.03
CA GLY A 61 -13.11 6.17 -10.84
C GLY A 61 -12.85 6.54 -9.37
N ARG A 62 -12.53 5.54 -8.53
CA ARG A 62 -12.42 5.69 -7.09
C ARG A 62 -10.97 5.55 -6.64
N GLU A 63 -10.48 6.50 -5.85
CA GLU A 63 -9.15 6.43 -5.23
C GLU A 63 -9.14 5.43 -4.05
N LEU A 64 -7.95 4.92 -3.72
CA LEU A 64 -7.75 4.11 -2.51
C LEU A 64 -7.54 4.99 -1.29
N ASP A 65 -7.91 4.48 -0.13
CA ASP A 65 -7.45 5.05 1.14
C ASP A 65 -5.98 4.73 1.37
N TYR A 66 -5.28 5.64 2.06
CA TYR A 66 -3.87 5.50 2.40
C TYR A 66 -3.66 5.79 3.87
N ALA A 67 -2.98 4.87 4.57
CA ALA A 67 -2.61 5.04 5.98
C ALA A 67 -1.08 5.07 6.15
N PRO A 68 -0.56 5.76 7.17
CA PRO A 68 0.86 5.68 7.53
C PRO A 68 1.26 4.23 7.81
N VAL A 69 2.48 3.85 7.43
CA VAL A 69 3.07 2.55 7.75
C VAL A 69 3.48 2.50 9.23
N ALA A 70 3.88 3.64 9.80
CA ALA A 70 4.22 3.76 11.21
C ALA A 70 3.02 3.38 12.09
N GLY A 71 3.20 2.39 12.97
CA GLY A 71 2.17 1.95 13.92
C GLY A 71 0.99 1.16 13.31
N ALA A 72 0.94 0.95 11.99
CA ALA A 72 -0.17 0.26 11.36
C ALA A 72 -0.07 -1.27 11.45
N GLU A 73 -1.24 -1.92 11.55
CA GLU A 73 -1.36 -3.35 11.38
C GLU A 73 -1.22 -3.72 9.89
N ARG A 74 -0.13 -4.41 9.55
CA ARG A 74 0.23 -4.77 8.16
C ARG A 74 0.01 -6.23 7.82
N HIS A 75 -0.31 -7.01 8.84
CA HIS A 75 -0.65 -8.42 8.76
C HIS A 75 -2.13 -8.56 9.07
N GLY A 76 -2.77 -9.59 8.54
CA GLY A 76 -4.19 -9.78 8.79
C GLY A 76 -4.73 -10.98 8.03
N PRO A 77 -5.97 -11.37 8.33
CA PRO A 77 -6.61 -12.49 7.66
C PRO A 77 -6.69 -12.22 6.16
N ARG A 78 -6.58 -13.29 5.36
CA ARG A 78 -6.76 -13.19 3.92
C ARG A 78 -8.21 -12.76 3.64
N PRO A 79 -8.45 -11.60 2.99
CA PRO A 79 -9.81 -11.18 2.69
C PRO A 79 -10.45 -12.07 1.62
N PRO A 80 -11.79 -12.03 1.50
CA PRO A 80 -12.50 -12.79 0.48
C PRO A 80 -11.97 -12.54 -0.93
N ARG A 81 -12.10 -13.56 -1.79
CA ARG A 81 -11.78 -13.43 -3.22
C ARG A 81 -12.66 -12.35 -3.82
N LEU A 82 -12.06 -11.54 -4.69
CA LEU A 82 -12.82 -10.56 -5.46
C LEU A 82 -13.84 -11.31 -6.35
N PRO A 83 -15.08 -10.79 -6.48
CA PRO A 83 -16.05 -11.37 -7.38
C PRO A 83 -15.50 -11.48 -8.80
N ARG A 84 -15.99 -12.44 -9.59
CA ARG A 84 -15.66 -12.48 -11.02
C ARG A 84 -16.22 -11.22 -11.68
N ARG A 85 -15.43 -10.56 -12.52
CA ARG A 85 -15.96 -9.48 -13.36
C ARG A 85 -16.83 -10.13 -14.45
N THR A 86 -18.10 -9.74 -14.52
CA THR A 86 -18.89 -9.94 -15.73
C THR A 86 -18.37 -8.96 -16.78
N ARG A 87 -18.21 -9.43 -18.01
CA ARG A 87 -17.84 -8.56 -19.14
C ARG A 87 -18.99 -7.64 -19.47
#